data_AF-A0A0J1FGW7-F1
#
_entry.id   AF-A0A0J1FGW7-F1
#
_cell.length_a   1.000
_cell.length_b   1.000
_cell.length_c   1.000
_cell.angle_alpha   90.00
_cell.angle_beta   90.00
_cell.angle_gamma   90.00
#
_symmetry.space_group_name_H-M   'P 1'
#
loop_
_entity.id
_entity.type
_entity.pdbx_description
1 polymer ?
#
loop_
_entity_poly.entity_id
_entity_poly.type
_entity_poly.pdbx_seq_one_letter_code
_entity_poly.pdbx_strand_id
1 'polypeptide(L)'
;MKVWPSLLTVAILAIIAWLGAGVLRLYAVFGIGIPYLAFIIFAIGFVNRLLKSGRSSRPSMAATGDRGGPENSSARRWRRLFREILFFRFFFDGLNVTKWLWLVSFIFYGSLLVIALRHLRLFLNRVPAWIQGLTSLDSLTQIGFPHTFVYITDILILLALAYAFVRLFLAASVKEMSPAFDWLPLFLLLGSVLSGIVMYYFLKVDIVSVKEFTVGLVTLKPFILRSVGSIFYVHIFLVSSMFVYLVLE
;
A
#
# COMPACT_ATOMS: atom_id res chain seq x y z
N MET A 1 -22.70 5.42 10.92
CA MET A 1 -21.34 5.96 10.72
C MET A 1 -20.34 5.03 11.39
N LYS A 2 -19.60 4.20 10.64
CA LYS A 2 -18.62 3.24 11.20
C LYS A 2 -17.21 3.84 11.42
N VAL A 3 -17.10 5.17 11.47
CA VAL A 3 -15.80 5.88 11.58
C VAL A 3 -15.09 5.53 12.89
N TRP A 4 -15.78 5.73 14.02
CA TRP A 4 -15.24 5.48 15.36
C TRP A 4 -14.83 4.01 15.58
N PRO A 5 -15.66 2.99 15.27
CA PRO A 5 -15.25 1.59 15.37
C PRO A 5 -14.00 1.25 14.54
N SER A 6 -13.88 1.82 13.34
CA SER A 6 -12.73 1.56 12.45
C SER A 6 -11.45 2.18 13.02
N LEU A 7 -11.52 3.43 13.49
CA LEU A 7 -10.40 4.09 14.14
C LEU A 7 -9.96 3.36 15.41
N LEU A 8 -10.91 2.97 16.26
CA LEU A 8 -10.65 2.19 17.47
C LEU A 8 -10.00 0.84 17.14
N THR A 9 -10.46 0.17 16.09
CA THR A 9 -9.87 -1.11 15.65
C THR A 9 -8.39 -0.94 15.29
N VAL A 10 -8.04 0.08 14.50
CA VAL A 10 -6.64 0.35 14.13
C VAL A 10 -5.80 0.75 15.35
N ALA A 11 -6.35 1.56 16.26
CA ALA A 11 -5.68 1.93 17.50
C ALA A 11 -5.41 0.70 18.38
N ILE A 12 -6.40 -0.19 18.54
CA ILE A 12 -6.25 -1.44 19.29
C ILE A 12 -5.18 -2.33 18.65
N LEU A 13 -5.19 -2.49 17.31
CA LEU A 13 -4.15 -3.25 16.61
C LEU A 13 -2.75 -2.68 16.87
N ALA A 14 -2.59 -1.35 16.81
CA ALA A 14 -1.32 -0.71 17.09
C ALA A 14 -0.88 -0.91 18.55
N ILE A 15 -1.80 -0.80 19.51
CA ILE A 15 -1.53 -1.04 20.94
C ILE A 15 -1.15 -2.50 21.19
N ILE A 16 -1.84 -3.46 20.58
CA ILE A 16 -1.53 -4.90 20.69
C ILE A 16 -0.10 -5.16 20.21
N ALA A 17 0.29 -4.62 19.06
CA ALA A 17 1.64 -4.78 18.55
C ALA A 17 2.69 -4.10 19.44
N TRP A 18 2.38 -2.92 19.96
CA TRP A 18 3.27 -2.19 20.86
C TRP A 18 3.46 -2.91 22.20
N LEU A 19 2.39 -3.41 22.82
CA LEU A 19 2.46 -4.20 24.06
C LEU A 19 3.14 -5.56 23.82
N GLY A 20 2.77 -6.27 22.76
CA GLY A 20 3.30 -7.58 22.43
C GLY A 20 4.80 -7.56 22.13
N ALA A 21 5.26 -6.63 21.29
CA ALA A 21 6.67 -6.53 20.95
C ALA A 21 7.47 -5.68 21.96
N GLY A 22 6.89 -4.61 22.49
CA GLY A 22 7.59 -3.67 23.38
C GLY A 22 7.70 -4.16 24.82
N VAL A 23 6.62 -4.71 25.39
CA VAL A 23 6.55 -5.12 26.80
C VAL A 23 6.81 -6.61 26.94
N LEU A 24 6.07 -7.43 26.20
CA LEU A 24 6.14 -8.90 26.30
C LEU A 24 7.31 -9.51 25.51
N ARG A 25 8.04 -8.70 24.72
CA ARG A 25 9.20 -9.12 23.91
C ARG A 25 8.89 -10.29 22.98
N LEU A 26 7.65 -10.39 22.47
CA LEU A 26 7.19 -11.43 21.55
C LEU A 26 7.66 -11.17 20.10
N TYR A 27 8.94 -10.85 19.93
CA TYR A 27 9.54 -10.47 18.66
C TYR A 27 9.37 -11.52 17.56
N ALA A 28 9.46 -12.81 17.92
CA ALA A 28 9.26 -13.90 16.97
C ALA A 28 7.81 -13.95 16.44
N VAL A 29 6.82 -13.69 17.29
CA VAL A 29 5.40 -13.72 16.88
C VAL A 29 5.10 -12.56 15.95
N PHE A 30 5.45 -11.33 16.35
CA PHE A 30 5.15 -10.12 15.58
C PHE A 30 6.05 -9.90 14.37
N GLY A 31 7.32 -10.31 14.44
CA GLY A 31 8.28 -10.15 13.36
C GLY A 31 8.29 -11.30 12.35
N ILE A 32 8.02 -12.53 12.78
CA ILE A 32 8.17 -13.73 11.94
C ILE A 32 6.82 -14.39 11.70
N GLY A 33 6.13 -14.81 12.77
CA GLY A 33 4.89 -15.59 12.67
C GLY A 33 3.77 -14.85 11.94
N ILE A 34 3.42 -13.64 12.41
CA ILE A 34 2.32 -12.86 11.85
C ILE A 34 2.58 -12.47 10.38
N PRO A 35 3.76 -11.94 9.99
CA PRO A 35 4.02 -11.59 8.60
C PRO A 35 3.95 -12.79 7.64
N TYR A 36 4.47 -13.97 8.03
CA TYR A 36 4.32 -15.18 7.21
C TYR A 36 2.86 -15.61 7.09
N LEU A 37 2.11 -15.62 8.19
CA LEU A 37 0.70 -15.99 8.18
C LEU A 37 -0.12 -15.05 7.30
N ALA A 38 0.09 -13.73 7.45
CA ALA A 38 -0.57 -12.72 6.64
C ALA A 38 -0.25 -12.88 5.15
N PHE A 39 1.01 -13.16 4.81
CA PHE A 39 1.41 -13.42 3.42
C PHE A 39 0.76 -14.67 2.84
N ILE A 40 0.67 -15.76 3.61
CA ILE A 40 -0.01 -17.00 3.19
C ILE A 40 -1.51 -16.74 2.94
N ILE A 41 -2.19 -16.08 3.88
CA ILE A 41 -3.62 -15.73 3.75
C ILE A 41 -3.83 -14.86 2.51
N PHE A 42 -2.99 -13.83 2.34
CA PHE A 42 -3.05 -12.95 1.18
C PHE A 42 -2.85 -13.71 -0.13
N ALA A 43 -1.82 -14.56 -0.23
CA ALA A 43 -1.52 -15.33 -1.43
C ALA A 43 -2.67 -16.28 -1.79
N ILE A 44 -3.19 -17.04 -0.83
CA ILE A 44 -4.29 -17.99 -1.05
C ILE A 44 -5.53 -17.27 -1.54
N GLY A 45 -5.99 -16.23 -0.82
CA GLY A 45 -7.22 -15.58 -1.20
C GLY A 45 -7.08 -14.68 -2.43
N PHE A 46 -5.88 -14.15 -2.72
CA PHE A 46 -5.59 -13.51 -4.01
C PHE A 46 -5.73 -14.50 -5.18
N VAL A 47 -5.16 -15.71 -5.06
CA VAL A 47 -5.32 -16.77 -6.07
C VAL A 47 -6.80 -17.15 -6.22
N ASN A 48 -7.54 -17.32 -5.12
CA ASN A 48 -8.98 -17.62 -5.17
C ASN A 48 -9.77 -16.52 -5.89
N ARG A 49 -9.44 -15.24 -5.65
CA ARG A 49 -10.06 -14.09 -6.32
C ARG A 49 -9.75 -14.07 -7.81
N LEU A 50 -8.50 -14.37 -8.20
CA LEU A 50 -8.10 -14.49 -9.61
C LEU A 50 -8.87 -15.62 -10.32
N LEU A 51 -8.97 -16.80 -9.69
CA LEU A 51 -9.70 -17.94 -10.24
C LEU A 51 -11.20 -17.67 -10.38
N LYS A 52 -11.81 -17.00 -9.39
CA LYS A 52 -13.22 -16.59 -9.45
C LYS A 52 -13.47 -15.56 -10.54
N SER A 53 -12.60 -14.55 -10.64
CA SER A 53 -12.71 -13.47 -11.63
C SER A 53 -12.55 -13.98 -13.07
N GLY A 54 -11.60 -14.91 -13.29
CA GLY A 54 -11.41 -15.55 -14.61
C GLY A 54 -12.63 -16.35 -15.07
N ARG A 55 -13.35 -16.99 -14.14
CA ARG A 55 -14.59 -17.73 -14.41
C ARG A 55 -15.80 -16.83 -14.66
N SER A 56 -15.78 -15.59 -14.16
CA SER A 56 -16.89 -14.63 -14.29
C SER A 56 -16.67 -13.59 -15.39
N SER A 57 -15.82 -13.88 -16.39
CA SER A 57 -15.62 -12.98 -17.53
C SER A 57 -16.94 -12.80 -18.30
N ARG A 58 -17.76 -11.83 -17.87
CA ARG A 58 -18.85 -11.30 -18.68
C ARG A 58 -18.21 -10.85 -20.00
N PRO A 59 -18.77 -11.20 -21.17
CA PRO A 59 -18.27 -10.70 -22.45
C PRO A 59 -18.25 -9.18 -22.35
N SER A 60 -17.08 -8.56 -22.47
CA SER A 60 -16.98 -7.12 -22.41
C SER A 60 -17.76 -6.53 -23.59
N MET A 61 -18.75 -5.69 -23.28
CA MET A 61 -19.46 -4.82 -24.22
C MET A 61 -18.54 -3.75 -24.88
N ALA A 62 -17.23 -3.97 -24.90
CA ALA A 62 -16.25 -3.15 -25.61
C ALA A 62 -15.98 -3.67 -27.04
N ALA A 63 -16.79 -4.61 -27.53
CA ALA A 63 -16.73 -5.12 -28.91
C ALA A 63 -17.65 -4.38 -29.90
N THR A 64 -18.24 -3.25 -29.50
CA THR A 64 -19.03 -2.38 -30.38
C THR A 64 -18.29 -1.06 -30.57
N GLY A 65 -17.34 -1.02 -31.51
CA GLY A 65 -16.68 0.23 -31.86
C GLY A 65 -15.44 0.15 -32.74
N ASP A 66 -15.00 -1.03 -33.18
CA ASP A 66 -13.91 -1.12 -34.17
C ASP A 66 -14.17 -2.28 -35.14
N ARG A 67 -15.19 -2.11 -35.98
CA ARG A 67 -15.33 -2.88 -37.23
C ARG A 67 -14.62 -2.09 -38.32
N GLY A 68 -13.35 -2.39 -38.57
CA GLY A 68 -12.69 -1.90 -39.78
C GLY A 68 -11.18 -1.73 -39.70
N GLY A 69 -10.42 -2.83 -39.73
CA GLY A 69 -9.00 -2.77 -40.04
C GLY A 69 -8.32 -4.14 -39.96
N PRO A 70 -7.87 -4.74 -41.08
CA PRO A 70 -7.06 -5.94 -41.05
C PRO A 70 -5.60 -5.51 -40.89
N GLU A 71 -5.12 -5.37 -39.66
CA GLU A 71 -3.68 -5.20 -39.45
C GLU A 71 -3.22 -5.84 -38.13
N ASN A 72 -2.43 -6.89 -38.32
CA ASN A 72 -1.77 -7.67 -37.31
C ASN A 72 -0.99 -6.77 -36.35
N SER A 73 -1.36 -6.75 -35.08
CA SER A 73 -0.39 -6.57 -34.00
C SER A 73 -1.08 -6.77 -32.66
N SER A 74 -0.93 -7.98 -32.11
CA SER A 74 -0.95 -8.19 -30.66
C SER A 74 -0.23 -7.03 -29.94
N ALA A 75 0.87 -6.51 -30.50
CA ALA A 75 1.58 -5.34 -30.02
C ALA A 75 0.75 -4.03 -29.98
N ARG A 76 -0.12 -3.71 -30.95
CA ARG A 76 -0.97 -2.49 -30.89
C ARG A 76 -2.09 -2.67 -29.88
N ARG A 77 -2.64 -3.89 -29.74
CA ARG A 77 -3.59 -4.26 -28.66
C ARG A 77 -2.94 -4.15 -27.29
N TRP A 78 -1.75 -4.74 -27.10
CA TRP A 78 -0.98 -4.63 -25.86
C TRP A 78 -0.55 -3.19 -25.58
N ARG A 79 -0.14 -2.41 -26.59
CA ARG A 79 0.20 -0.99 -26.43
C ARG A 79 -1.01 -0.14 -26.09
N ARG A 80 -2.19 -0.49 -26.60
CA ARG A 80 -3.46 0.16 -26.26
C ARG A 80 -3.86 -0.19 -24.83
N LEU A 81 -3.92 -1.47 -24.47
CA LEU A 81 -4.21 -1.96 -23.12
C LEU A 81 -3.21 -1.42 -22.09
N PHE A 82 -1.92 -1.46 -22.41
CA PHE A 82 -0.85 -0.91 -21.56
C PHE A 82 -1.04 0.58 -21.35
N ARG A 83 -1.33 1.37 -22.40
CA ARG A 83 -1.65 2.80 -22.26
C ARG A 83 -2.96 3.02 -21.49
N GLU A 84 -3.97 2.20 -21.72
CA GLU A 84 -5.26 2.28 -21.03
C GLU A 84 -5.15 1.91 -19.55
N ILE A 85 -4.22 1.01 -19.18
CA ILE A 85 -3.91 0.63 -17.79
C ILE A 85 -3.02 1.68 -17.11
N LEU A 86 -1.96 2.15 -17.77
CA LEU A 86 -1.05 3.16 -17.20
C LEU A 86 -1.69 4.52 -17.04
N PHE A 87 -2.48 4.94 -18.03
CA PHE A 87 -3.22 6.20 -18.00
C PHE A 87 -4.66 6.01 -17.57
N PHE A 88 -5.04 4.81 -17.10
CA PHE A 88 -6.37 4.46 -16.59
C PHE A 88 -7.54 4.93 -17.48
N ARG A 89 -7.38 5.12 -18.80
CA ARG A 89 -8.32 5.90 -19.64
C ARG A 89 -9.78 5.44 -19.57
N PHE A 90 -10.03 4.15 -19.33
CA PHE A 90 -11.38 3.61 -19.09
C PHE A 90 -12.06 4.11 -17.79
N PHE A 91 -11.28 4.49 -16.78
CA PHE A 91 -11.78 5.15 -15.56
C PHE A 91 -12.26 6.59 -15.84
N PHE A 92 -11.77 7.23 -16.90
CA PHE A 92 -11.94 8.66 -17.17
C PHE A 92 -13.14 8.97 -18.06
N ASP A 93 -13.47 8.07 -19.00
CA ASP A 93 -14.54 8.32 -19.97
C ASP A 93 -15.93 7.93 -19.43
N GLY A 94 -16.00 7.11 -18.38
CA GLY A 94 -17.26 6.53 -17.88
C GLY A 94 -17.87 7.19 -16.64
N LEU A 95 -17.18 8.13 -16.00
CA LEU A 95 -17.60 8.73 -14.74
C LEU A 95 -17.46 10.26 -14.85
N ASN A 96 -18.50 11.02 -14.51
CA ASN A 96 -18.46 12.48 -14.30
C ASN A 96 -17.57 12.83 -13.07
N VAL A 97 -16.32 12.39 -13.06
CA VAL A 97 -15.34 12.65 -12.01
C VAL A 97 -14.88 14.09 -12.18
N THR A 98 -15.04 14.90 -11.14
CA THR A 98 -14.44 16.24 -11.13
C THR A 98 -12.93 16.13 -11.35
N LYS A 99 -12.35 17.00 -12.18
CA LYS A 99 -10.90 17.00 -12.52
C LYS A 99 -10.00 16.85 -11.29
N TRP A 100 -10.44 17.39 -10.15
CA TRP A 100 -9.75 17.31 -8.85
C TRP A 100 -9.75 15.91 -8.21
N LEU A 101 -10.88 15.20 -8.23
CA LEU A 101 -10.94 13.84 -7.68
C LEU A 101 -10.06 12.88 -8.49
N TRP A 102 -9.98 13.13 -9.80
CA TRP A 102 -9.07 12.42 -10.67
C TRP A 102 -7.61 12.64 -10.28
N LEU A 103 -7.18 13.90 -10.17
CA LEU A 103 -5.81 14.26 -9.81
C LEU A 103 -5.39 13.64 -8.47
N VAL A 104 -6.24 13.73 -7.45
CA VAL A 104 -5.94 13.15 -6.12
C VAL A 104 -5.84 11.63 -6.18
N SER A 105 -6.70 10.96 -6.95
CA SER A 105 -6.62 9.50 -7.12
C SER A 105 -5.31 9.09 -7.80
N PHE A 106 -4.89 9.81 -8.83
CA PHE A 106 -3.61 9.57 -9.50
C PHE A 106 -2.42 9.77 -8.56
N ILE A 107 -2.42 10.84 -7.77
CA ILE A 107 -1.40 11.11 -6.74
C ILE A 107 -1.37 9.99 -5.70
N PHE A 108 -2.53 9.54 -5.22
CA PHE A 108 -2.66 8.47 -4.24
C PHE A 108 -2.04 7.16 -4.73
N TYR A 109 -2.51 6.64 -5.87
CA TYR A 109 -2.02 5.36 -6.41
C TYR A 109 -0.56 5.46 -6.89
N GLY A 110 -0.17 6.59 -7.49
CA GLY A 110 1.21 6.84 -7.89
C GLY A 110 2.16 6.86 -6.70
N SER A 111 1.80 7.53 -5.62
CA SER A 111 2.62 7.57 -4.40
C SER A 111 2.70 6.19 -3.75
N LEU A 112 1.58 5.47 -3.64
CA LEU A 112 1.55 4.11 -3.09
C LEU A 112 2.45 3.15 -3.89
N LEU A 113 2.41 3.24 -5.22
CA LEU A 113 3.25 2.42 -6.09
C LEU A 113 4.74 2.73 -5.89
N VAL A 114 5.13 4.01 -5.89
CA VAL A 114 6.53 4.41 -5.67
C VAL A 114 7.01 3.99 -4.28
N ILE A 115 6.19 4.18 -3.24
CA ILE A 115 6.48 3.73 -1.88
C ILE A 115 6.68 2.20 -1.87
N ALA A 116 5.79 1.43 -2.50
CA ALA A 116 5.92 -0.03 -2.57
C ALA A 116 7.20 -0.48 -3.30
N LEU A 117 7.53 0.15 -4.44
CA LEU A 117 8.77 -0.11 -5.17
C LEU A 117 10.01 0.24 -4.34
N ARG A 118 9.97 1.33 -3.58
CA ARG A 118 11.02 1.73 -2.64
C ARG A 118 11.16 0.72 -1.52
N HIS A 119 10.07 0.17 -0.99
CA HIS A 119 10.11 -0.88 0.04
C HIS A 119 10.80 -2.15 -0.46
N LEU A 120 10.68 -2.47 -1.75
CA LEU A 120 11.36 -3.61 -2.37
C LEU A 120 12.89 -3.60 -2.14
N ARG A 121 13.50 -2.42 -1.94
CA ARG A 121 14.93 -2.30 -1.60
C ARG A 121 15.32 -3.04 -0.31
N LEU A 122 14.38 -3.20 0.64
CA LEU A 122 14.60 -3.88 1.90
C LEU A 122 14.55 -5.41 1.74
N PHE A 123 13.89 -5.90 0.70
CA PHE A 123 13.72 -7.33 0.45
C PHE A 123 14.79 -7.90 -0.50
N LEU A 124 15.66 -7.05 -1.06
CA LEU A 124 16.64 -7.43 -2.07
C LEU A 124 18.09 -7.25 -1.57
N ASN A 125 18.90 -8.30 -1.69
CA ASN A 125 20.34 -8.25 -1.38
C ASN A 125 21.04 -7.19 -2.23
N ARG A 126 20.87 -7.28 -3.56
CA ARG A 126 21.35 -6.29 -4.52
C ARG A 126 20.18 -5.53 -5.10
N VAL A 127 20.07 -4.24 -4.74
CA VAL A 127 19.00 -3.38 -5.22
C VAL A 127 19.26 -3.04 -6.70
N PRO A 128 18.32 -3.32 -7.63
CA PRO A 128 18.46 -2.95 -9.03
C PRO A 128 18.66 -1.44 -9.23
N ALA A 129 19.46 -1.06 -10.22
CA ALA A 129 19.80 0.35 -10.49
C ALA A 129 18.57 1.23 -10.76
N TRP A 130 17.52 0.68 -11.39
CA TRP A 130 16.28 1.42 -11.66
C TRP A 130 15.47 1.73 -10.38
N ILE A 131 15.50 0.84 -9.36
CA ILE A 131 14.89 1.12 -8.05
C ILE A 131 15.69 2.19 -7.30
N GLN A 132 17.02 2.15 -7.41
CA GLN A 132 17.89 3.18 -6.84
C GLN A 132 17.61 4.54 -7.49
N GLY A 133 17.56 4.60 -8.83
CA GLY A 133 17.24 5.82 -9.56
C GLY A 133 15.87 6.40 -9.18
N LEU A 134 14.84 5.55 -9.08
CA LEU A 134 13.50 5.96 -8.63
C LEU A 134 13.52 6.51 -7.19
N THR A 135 14.29 5.89 -6.29
CA THR A 135 14.48 6.37 -4.92
C THR A 135 15.19 7.73 -4.88
N SER A 136 16.19 7.93 -5.74
CA SER A 136 16.93 9.19 -5.85
C SER A 136 16.06 10.33 -6.38
N LEU A 137 15.17 10.05 -7.34
CA LEU A 137 14.22 11.04 -7.86
C LEU A 137 13.16 11.44 -6.81
N ASP A 138 12.76 10.49 -5.97
CA ASP A 138 11.78 10.71 -4.92
C ASP A 138 12.36 11.47 -3.71
N SER A 139 13.67 11.37 -3.47
CA SER A 139 14.38 12.17 -2.46
C SER A 139 14.76 13.55 -3.00
N LEU A 140 13.92 14.58 -2.79
CA LEU A 140 14.21 15.93 -3.29
C LEU A 140 15.15 16.74 -2.42
N THR A 141 15.07 16.58 -1.10
CA THR A 141 15.68 17.54 -0.18
C THR A 141 16.37 16.86 0.99
N GLN A 142 17.64 17.18 1.20
CA GLN A 142 18.33 16.97 2.46
C GLN A 142 17.97 18.14 3.36
N ILE A 143 17.03 17.95 4.28
CA ILE A 143 16.63 19.01 5.22
C ILE A 143 17.11 18.61 6.62
N GLY A 144 17.99 19.43 7.20
CA GLY A 144 18.44 19.32 8.59
C GLY A 144 19.71 18.48 8.83
N PHE A 145 20.30 18.70 10.01
CA PHE A 145 21.39 17.89 10.56
C PHE A 145 20.82 16.77 11.44
N PRO A 146 21.21 15.49 11.28
CA PRO A 146 22.02 14.89 10.22
C PRO A 146 21.14 14.61 8.99
N HIS A 147 21.70 14.83 7.78
CA HIS A 147 21.13 14.67 6.43
C HIS A 147 19.97 13.65 6.33
N THR A 148 18.74 14.08 6.63
CA THR A 148 17.56 13.22 6.49
C THR A 148 16.89 13.55 5.17
N PHE A 149 16.80 12.55 4.28
CA PHE A 149 16.17 12.71 2.97
C PHE A 149 14.66 12.72 3.13
N VAL A 150 13.99 13.80 2.76
CA VAL A 150 12.52 13.83 2.72
C VAL A 150 12.04 13.29 1.38
N TYR A 151 11.22 12.26 1.41
CA TYR A 151 10.59 11.69 0.23
C TYR A 151 9.31 12.45 -0.13
N ILE A 152 9.18 12.89 -1.38
CA ILE A 152 7.98 13.62 -1.85
C ILE A 152 6.74 12.75 -1.66
N THR A 153 6.87 11.46 -1.98
CA THR A 153 5.75 10.52 -1.97
C THR A 153 5.14 10.33 -0.59
N ASP A 154 5.92 10.48 0.49
CA ASP A 154 5.40 10.43 1.86
C ASP A 154 4.48 11.63 2.16
N ILE A 155 4.79 12.82 1.61
CA ILE A 155 3.95 14.01 1.74
C ILE A 155 2.71 13.87 0.86
N LEU A 156 2.89 13.46 -0.40
CA LEU A 156 1.80 13.32 -1.37
C LEU A 156 0.77 12.28 -0.93
N ILE A 157 1.20 11.13 -0.39
CA ILE A 157 0.28 10.11 0.10
C ILE A 157 -0.52 10.61 1.31
N LEU A 158 0.10 11.38 2.22
CA LEU A 158 -0.61 11.97 3.36
C LEU A 158 -1.64 13.01 2.93
N LEU A 159 -1.29 13.88 1.98
CA LEU A 159 -2.23 14.85 1.41
C LEU A 159 -3.41 14.15 0.72
N ALA A 160 -3.14 13.10 -0.05
CA ALA A 160 -4.17 12.34 -0.73
C ALA A 160 -5.09 11.59 0.26
N LEU A 161 -4.52 10.98 1.30
CA LEU A 161 -5.27 10.34 2.39
C LEU A 161 -6.11 11.35 3.18
N ALA A 162 -5.58 12.53 3.46
CA ALA A 162 -6.31 13.61 4.13
C ALA A 162 -7.49 14.11 3.28
N TYR A 163 -7.28 14.30 1.98
CA TYR A 163 -8.36 14.65 1.05
C TYR A 163 -9.44 13.56 1.01
N ALA A 164 -9.04 12.28 0.92
CA ALA A 164 -9.98 11.17 0.94
C ALA A 164 -10.77 11.15 2.25
N PHE A 165 -10.11 11.31 3.40
CA PHE A 165 -10.76 11.38 4.71
C PHE A 165 -11.79 12.52 4.78
N VAL A 166 -11.40 13.75 4.42
CA VAL A 166 -12.30 14.92 4.44
C VAL A 166 -13.48 14.70 3.49
N ARG A 167 -13.23 14.25 2.26
CA ARG A 167 -14.29 13.98 1.28
C ARG A 167 -15.27 12.92 1.79
N LEU A 168 -14.77 11.83 2.35
CA LEU A 168 -15.61 10.78 2.94
C LEU A 168 -16.39 11.28 4.15
N PHE A 169 -15.79 12.14 4.99
CA PHE A 169 -16.41 12.66 6.20
C PHE A 169 -17.56 13.61 5.87
N LEU A 170 -17.34 14.50 4.89
CA LEU A 170 -18.37 15.39 4.36
C LEU A 170 -19.45 14.62 3.61
N ALA A 171 -19.07 13.62 2.80
CA ALA A 171 -20.03 12.79 2.08
C ALA A 171 -20.87 11.91 3.00
N ALA A 172 -20.31 11.36 4.08
CA ALA A 172 -21.06 10.58 5.08
C ALA A 172 -22.07 11.42 5.87
N SER A 173 -21.91 12.76 5.87
CA SER A 173 -22.89 13.69 6.45
C SER A 173 -24.14 13.83 5.57
N VAL A 174 -24.05 13.47 4.28
CA VAL A 174 -25.19 13.39 3.35
C VAL A 174 -25.55 11.91 3.22
N LYS A 175 -26.77 11.52 3.58
CA LYS A 175 -27.25 10.12 3.79
C LYS A 175 -27.13 9.14 2.59
N GLU A 176 -26.42 9.49 1.53
CA GLU A 176 -26.42 8.87 0.20
C GLU A 176 -25.40 7.73 0.02
N MET A 177 -24.59 7.38 1.02
CA MET A 177 -23.58 6.33 0.83
C MET A 177 -24.14 4.91 1.02
N SER A 178 -23.99 4.11 -0.04
CA SER A 178 -24.14 2.65 -0.06
C SER A 178 -23.47 1.98 1.15
N PRO A 179 -24.05 0.88 1.70
CA PRO A 179 -23.52 0.15 2.86
C PRO A 179 -22.13 -0.49 2.68
N ALA A 180 -21.53 -0.37 1.49
CA ALA A 180 -20.23 -0.95 1.11
C ALA A 180 -19.01 -0.06 1.39
N PHE A 181 -19.18 1.12 2.01
CA PHE A 181 -18.05 2.01 2.31
C PHE A 181 -17.48 1.73 3.71
N ASP A 182 -16.40 0.95 3.79
CA ASP A 182 -15.70 0.66 5.03
C ASP A 182 -14.51 1.62 5.25
N TRP A 183 -14.44 2.19 6.46
CA TRP A 183 -13.43 3.18 6.87
C TRP A 183 -12.12 2.54 7.34
N LEU A 184 -12.16 1.24 7.63
CA LEU A 184 -11.04 0.46 8.13
C LEU A 184 -9.79 0.48 7.22
N PRO A 185 -9.86 0.28 5.88
CA PRO A 185 -8.67 0.26 5.03
C PRO A 185 -8.00 1.62 4.97
N LEU A 186 -8.79 2.71 5.00
CA LEU A 186 -8.26 4.06 5.03
C LEU A 186 -7.43 4.29 6.30
N PHE A 187 -7.97 3.91 7.47
CA PHE A 187 -7.24 4.06 8.73
C PHE A 187 -6.06 3.10 8.86
N LEU A 188 -6.17 1.86 8.36
CA LEU A 188 -5.06 0.91 8.32
C LEU A 188 -3.91 1.45 7.47
N LEU A 189 -4.21 1.98 6.28
CA LEU A 189 -3.21 2.56 5.39
C LEU A 189 -2.61 3.83 6.01
N LEU A 190 -3.43 4.71 6.58
CA LEU A 190 -2.96 5.91 7.27
C LEU A 190 -2.04 5.56 8.45
N GLY A 191 -2.41 4.59 9.29
CA GLY A 191 -1.57 4.11 10.39
C GLY A 191 -0.26 3.49 9.92
N SER A 192 -0.30 2.73 8.81
CA SER A 192 0.89 2.13 8.19
C SER A 192 1.85 3.19 7.64
N VAL A 193 1.32 4.19 6.94
CA VAL A 193 2.11 5.33 6.43
C VAL A 193 2.70 6.15 7.58
N LEU A 194 1.88 6.53 8.57
CA LEU A 194 2.32 7.33 9.71
C LEU A 194 3.39 6.60 10.53
N SER A 195 3.21 5.32 10.82
CA SER A 195 4.22 4.51 11.53
C SER A 195 5.53 4.40 10.73
N GLY A 196 5.46 4.29 9.40
CA GLY A 196 6.60 4.32 8.49
C GLY A 196 7.37 5.65 8.51
N ILE A 197 6.64 6.76 8.48
CA ILE A 197 7.21 8.11 8.57
C ILE A 197 7.86 8.32 9.95
N VAL A 198 7.17 7.93 11.03
CA VAL A 198 7.68 8.05 12.41
C VAL A 198 8.97 7.25 12.59
N MET A 199 9.04 6.01 12.12
CA MET A 199 10.26 5.20 12.26
C MET A 199 11.46 5.74 11.49
N TYR A 200 11.22 6.36 10.33
CA TYR A 200 12.29 6.83 9.44
C TYR A 200 12.80 8.21 9.84
N TYR A 201 11.91 9.18 10.01
CA TYR A 201 12.28 10.58 10.27
C TYR A 201 12.54 10.89 11.74
N PHE A 202 11.75 10.32 12.64
CA PHE A 202 11.75 10.70 14.06
C PHE A 202 12.54 9.72 14.93
N LEU A 203 12.22 8.43 14.83
CA LEU A 203 12.83 7.39 15.67
C LEU A 203 14.13 6.81 15.09
N LYS A 204 14.45 7.14 13.83
CA LYS A 204 15.70 6.78 13.14
C LYS A 204 16.10 5.32 13.37
N VAL A 205 15.16 4.42 13.11
CA VAL A 205 15.38 2.97 13.24
C VAL A 205 16.54 2.54 12.33
N ASP A 206 17.38 1.62 12.81
CA ASP A 206 18.48 1.07 12.02
C ASP A 206 17.96 0.29 10.80
N ILE A 207 18.04 0.95 9.64
CA ILE A 207 17.56 0.43 8.36
C ILE A 207 18.42 -0.75 7.89
N VAL A 208 19.69 -0.83 8.28
CA VAL A 208 20.59 -1.94 7.91
C VAL A 208 20.12 -3.20 8.59
N SER A 209 19.93 -3.14 9.91
CA SER A 209 19.36 -4.23 10.71
C SER A 209 17.98 -4.68 10.18
N VAL A 210 17.09 -3.73 9.86
CA VAL A 210 15.77 -4.04 9.28
C VAL A 210 15.91 -4.75 7.94
N LYS A 211 16.83 -4.31 7.08
CA LYS A 211 17.09 -4.92 5.77
C LYS A 211 17.60 -6.36 5.91
N GLU A 212 18.56 -6.60 6.80
CA GLU A 212 19.08 -7.95 7.06
C GLU A 212 17.96 -8.89 7.52
N PHE A 213 17.10 -8.40 8.41
CA PHE A 213 15.95 -9.15 8.89
C PHE A 213 14.94 -9.45 7.78
N THR A 214 14.57 -8.47 6.95
CA THR A 214 13.61 -8.67 5.85
C THR A 214 14.17 -9.59 4.76
N VAL A 215 15.46 -9.51 4.47
CA VAL A 215 16.15 -10.50 3.60
C VAL A 215 16.11 -11.89 4.23
N GLY A 216 16.37 -12.00 5.55
CA GLY A 216 16.24 -13.26 6.29
C GLY A 216 14.84 -13.87 6.17
N LEU A 217 13.80 -13.05 6.27
CA LEU A 217 12.41 -13.50 6.06
C LEU A 217 12.18 -14.04 4.65
N VAL A 218 12.62 -13.32 3.61
CA VAL A 218 12.43 -13.75 2.21
C VAL A 218 13.25 -14.99 1.87
N THR A 219 14.44 -15.12 2.45
CA THR A 219 15.31 -16.30 2.25
C THR A 219 14.95 -17.48 3.16
N LEU A 220 13.86 -17.38 3.91
CA LEU A 220 13.36 -18.41 4.85
C LEU A 220 14.39 -18.79 5.94
N LYS A 221 15.26 -17.84 6.29
CA LYS A 221 16.23 -17.94 7.39
C LYS A 221 15.99 -16.80 8.39
N PRO A 222 14.82 -16.78 9.05
CA PRO A 222 14.48 -15.69 9.95
C PRO A 222 15.35 -15.75 11.22
N PHE A 223 15.69 -14.58 11.75
CA PHE A 223 16.35 -14.44 13.04
C PHE A 223 15.65 -13.35 13.85
N ILE A 224 15.81 -13.37 15.17
CA ILE A 224 15.09 -12.45 16.04
C ILE A 224 15.82 -11.11 16.11
N LEU A 225 15.15 -10.03 15.69
CA LEU A 225 15.74 -8.70 15.69
C LEU A 225 15.47 -7.95 17.00
N ARG A 226 16.40 -8.05 17.96
CA ARG A 226 16.22 -7.45 19.31
C ARG A 226 16.55 -5.96 19.40
N SER A 227 17.37 -5.46 18.48
CA SER A 227 17.92 -4.10 18.51
C SER A 227 16.98 -3.02 17.97
N VAL A 228 15.87 -3.41 17.34
CA VAL A 228 14.95 -2.47 16.69
C VAL A 228 13.80 -2.09 17.62
N GLY A 229 13.50 -0.78 17.68
CA GLY A 229 12.42 -0.23 18.49
C GLY A 229 11.04 -0.84 18.15
N SER A 230 10.14 -0.85 19.14
CA SER A 230 8.81 -1.46 19.02
C SER A 230 7.96 -0.90 17.87
N ILE A 231 8.23 0.33 17.42
CA ILE A 231 7.55 0.96 16.27
C ILE A 231 7.65 0.13 14.98
N PHE A 232 8.75 -0.59 14.76
CA PHE A 232 8.92 -1.45 13.59
C PHE A 232 7.91 -2.61 13.61
N TYR A 233 7.75 -3.22 14.79
CA TYR A 233 6.79 -4.31 15.01
C TYR A 233 5.35 -3.83 14.89
N VAL A 234 5.06 -2.60 15.32
CA VAL A 234 3.76 -1.96 15.08
C VAL A 234 3.51 -1.80 13.58
N HIS A 235 4.48 -1.26 12.84
CA HIS A 235 4.33 -1.05 11.40
C HIS A 235 4.13 -2.35 10.62
N ILE A 236 4.99 -3.36 10.84
CA ILE A 236 4.87 -4.64 10.12
C ILE A 236 3.55 -5.33 10.46
N PHE A 237 3.04 -5.18 11.69
CA PHE A 237 1.74 -5.71 12.08
C PHE A 237 0.57 -5.00 11.40
N LEU A 238 0.61 -3.67 11.29
CA LEU A 238 -0.41 -2.89 10.58
C LEU A 238 -0.43 -3.23 9.08
N VAL A 239 0.74 -3.34 8.45
CA VAL A 239 0.86 -3.75 7.04
C VAL A 239 0.38 -5.19 6.83
N SER A 240 0.71 -6.10 7.75
CA SER A 240 0.23 -7.49 7.72
C SER A 240 -1.30 -7.56 7.83
N SER A 241 -1.88 -6.76 8.72
CA SER A 241 -3.33 -6.64 8.90
C SER A 241 -4.00 -6.08 7.63
N MET A 242 -3.37 -5.11 6.97
CA MET A 242 -3.84 -4.55 5.70
C MET A 242 -3.88 -5.61 4.60
N PHE A 243 -2.86 -6.47 4.47
CA PHE A 243 -2.88 -7.55 3.48
C PHE A 243 -3.99 -8.57 3.73
N VAL A 244 -4.21 -8.96 4.97
CA VAL A 244 -5.31 -9.87 5.32
C VAL A 244 -6.65 -9.24 4.95
N TYR A 245 -6.85 -7.97 5.29
CA TYR A 245 -8.09 -7.24 5.00
C TYR A 245 -8.42 -7.20 3.50
N LEU A 246 -7.44 -6.91 2.63
CA LEU A 246 -7.63 -6.79 1.17
C LEU A 246 -8.18 -8.06 0.48
N VAL A 247 -8.05 -9.21 1.14
CA VAL A 247 -8.39 -10.51 0.57
C VAL A 247 -9.63 -11.13 1.20
N LEU A 248 -10.02 -10.67 2.40
CA LEU A 248 -11.25 -11.10 3.06
C LEU A 248 -12.51 -10.42 2.50
N GLU A 249 -12.35 -9.28 1.81
CA GLU A 249 -13.43 -8.54 1.12
C GLU A 249 -13.44 -8.75 -0.41
#